data_AF-B2WEG5-F1
#
_entry.id   AF-B2WEG5-F1
#
_cell.length_a   1.000
_cell.length_b   1.000
_cell.length_c   1.000
_cell.angle_alpha   90.00
_cell.angle_beta   90.00
_cell.angle_gamma   90.00
#
_symmetry.space_group_name_H-M   'P 1'
#
loop_
_entity.id
_entity.type
_entity.pdbx_description
1 polymer ?
#
loop_
_entity_poly.entity_id
_entity_poly.type
_entity_poly.pdbx_seq_one_letter_code
_entity_poly.pdbx_strand_id
1 'polypeptide(L)'
;MVDLGGSLAVASRGLFATGVSTDLNVTYLSSGGKIGDMIKAEVTCDKFGKTLAFTSINFSNSKGEIFARGSHTKYVALAWKDPNNIVEELSPKSSEKKD
;
A
#
# COMPACT_ATOMS: atom_id res chain seq x y z
N MET A 1 -9.00 -7.77 0.32
CA MET A 1 -8.80 -6.30 0.19
C MET A 1 -7.42 -5.85 0.65
N VAL A 2 -6.89 -6.34 1.78
CA VAL A 2 -5.54 -5.97 2.25
C VAL A 2 -4.43 -6.27 1.24
N ASP A 3 -4.44 -7.46 0.62
CA ASP A 3 -3.45 -7.85 -0.40
C ASP A 3 -3.46 -6.94 -1.65
N LEU A 4 -4.66 -6.70 -2.20
CA LEU A 4 -4.85 -5.76 -3.31
C LEU A 4 -4.41 -4.35 -2.92
N GLY A 5 -4.78 -3.91 -1.72
CA GLY A 5 -4.39 -2.63 -1.16
C GLY A 5 -2.88 -2.46 -1.07
N GLY A 6 -2.18 -3.43 -0.48
CA GLY A 6 -0.72 -3.41 -0.36
C GLY A 6 -0.03 -3.38 -1.72
N SER A 7 -0.54 -4.14 -2.70
CA SER A 7 -0.04 -4.10 -4.07
C SER A 7 -0.25 -2.72 -4.72
N LEU A 8 -1.44 -2.14 -4.56
CA LEU A 8 -1.76 -0.81 -5.10
C LEU A 8 -0.92 0.30 -4.46
N ALA A 9 -0.67 0.22 -3.14
CA ALA A 9 0.16 1.17 -2.43
C ALA A 9 1.63 1.12 -2.87
N VAL A 10 2.14 -0.07 -3.23
CA VAL A 10 3.47 -0.21 -3.82
C VAL A 10 3.49 0.28 -5.27
N ALA A 11 2.47 -0.06 -6.07
CA ALA A 11 2.35 0.39 -7.46
C ALA A 11 2.23 1.93 -7.56
N SER A 12 1.57 2.59 -6.61
CA SER A 12 1.45 4.05 -6.58
C SER A 12 2.79 4.77 -6.34
N ARG A 13 3.83 4.04 -5.94
CA ARG A 13 5.22 4.51 -5.88
C ARG A 13 5.99 4.30 -7.19
N GLY A 14 5.32 3.82 -8.24
CA GLY A 14 5.89 3.61 -9.57
C GLY A 14 6.47 2.21 -9.79
N LEU A 15 6.27 1.28 -8.86
CA LEU A 15 6.75 -0.10 -8.99
C LEU A 15 5.67 -0.98 -9.64
N PHE A 16 5.76 -1.13 -10.96
CA PHE A 16 4.79 -1.87 -11.77
C PHE A 16 4.67 -3.33 -11.33
N ALA A 17 5.80 -4.04 -11.26
CA ALA A 17 5.84 -5.35 -10.63
C ALA A 17 5.83 -5.15 -9.11
N THR A 18 4.68 -5.29 -8.45
CA THR A 18 4.54 -4.92 -7.02
C THR A 18 5.28 -5.83 -6.03
N GLY A 19 5.96 -6.88 -6.53
CA GLY A 19 6.65 -7.87 -5.72
C GLY A 19 5.74 -8.97 -5.17
N VAL A 20 6.29 -9.83 -4.31
CA VAL A 20 5.58 -10.99 -3.74
C VAL A 20 5.30 -10.80 -2.25
N SER A 21 4.21 -11.37 -1.75
CA SER A 21 3.82 -11.26 -0.34
C SER A 21 4.76 -12.06 0.58
N THR A 22 5.19 -11.45 1.68
CA THR A 22 5.99 -12.13 2.72
C THR A 22 5.29 -12.21 4.07
N ASP A 23 4.42 -11.24 4.37
CA ASP A 23 3.60 -11.22 5.58
C ASP A 23 2.32 -10.45 5.32
N LEU A 24 1.19 -10.92 5.86
CA LEU A 24 -0.10 -10.24 5.77
C LEU A 24 -0.92 -10.52 7.02
N ASN A 25 -1.50 -9.47 7.60
CA ASN A 25 -2.44 -9.61 8.71
C ASN A 25 -3.63 -8.67 8.56
N VAL A 26 -4.73 -9.07 9.18
CA VAL A 26 -5.98 -8.31 9.25
C VAL A 26 -6.58 -8.47 10.63
N THR A 27 -6.99 -7.37 11.23
CA THR A 27 -7.76 -7.33 12.47
C THR A 27 -9.13 -6.73 12.20
N TYR A 28 -10.18 -7.46 12.56
CA TYR A 28 -11.57 -7.00 12.49
C TYR A 28 -12.02 -6.53 13.87
N LEU A 29 -12.50 -5.28 13.96
CA LEU A 29 -12.90 -4.63 15.21
C LEU A 29 -14.41 -4.65 15.38
N SER A 30 -15.16 -4.53 14.29
CA SER A 30 -16.62 -4.48 14.26
C SER A 30 -17.14 -4.83 12.86
N SER A 31 -18.47 -4.81 12.68
CA SER A 31 -19.07 -4.93 11.36
C SER A 31 -18.85 -3.66 10.54
N GLY A 32 -18.46 -3.81 9.28
CA GLY A 32 -18.22 -2.69 8.36
C GLY A 32 -19.48 -2.10 7.72
N GLY A 33 -20.62 -2.75 7.88
CA GLY A 33 -21.89 -2.32 7.28
C GLY A 33 -22.75 -3.52 6.85
N LYS A 34 -23.78 -3.23 6.07
CA LYS A 34 -24.67 -4.21 5.45
C LYS A 34 -24.37 -4.33 3.95
N ILE A 35 -24.96 -5.34 3.32
CA ILE A 35 -24.93 -5.48 1.87
C ILE A 35 -25.51 -4.20 1.24
N GLY A 36 -24.79 -3.62 0.27
CA GLY A 36 -25.13 -2.37 -0.38
C GLY A 36 -24.48 -1.13 0.23
N ASP A 37 -23.94 -1.21 1.45
CA ASP A 37 -23.19 -0.10 2.04
C ASP A 37 -21.82 0.04 1.37
N MET A 38 -21.42 1.29 1.13
CA MET A 38 -20.05 1.60 0.70
C MET A 38 -19.13 1.67 1.92
N ILE A 39 -17.96 1.03 1.77
CA ILE A 39 -16.85 1.12 2.71
C ILE A 39 -15.68 1.85 2.06
N LYS A 40 -14.91 2.60 2.84
CA LYS A 40 -13.68 3.24 2.39
C LYS A 40 -12.48 2.42 2.87
N ALA A 41 -11.58 2.08 1.94
CA ALA A 41 -10.29 1.49 2.25
C ALA A 41 -9.19 2.51 1.91
N GLU A 42 -8.35 2.83 2.88
CA GLU A 42 -7.21 3.74 2.67
C GLU A 42 -5.92 2.98 2.99
N VAL A 43 -4.96 3.04 2.07
CA VAL A 43 -3.72 2.27 2.14
C VAL A 43 -2.53 3.19 2.00
N THR A 44 -1.56 3.00 2.88
CA THR A 44 -0.31 3.75 2.88
C THR A 44 0.85 2.79 2.65
N CYS A 45 1.77 3.17 1.77
CA CYS A 45 3.08 2.54 1.71
C CYS A 45 4.00 3.17 2.77
N ASP A 46 4.00 2.62 3.97
CA ASP A 46 4.70 3.17 5.14
C ASP A 46 6.22 3.25 4.94
N LYS A 47 6.78 2.22 4.29
CA LYS A 47 8.21 2.17 3.97
C LYS A 47 8.44 1.45 2.66
N PHE A 48 9.20 2.08 1.77
CA PHE A 48 9.53 1.55 0.47
C PHE A 48 11.05 1.39 0.34
N GLY A 49 11.56 0.17 0.56
CA GLY A 49 12.99 -0.14 0.54
C GLY A 49 13.43 -0.94 -0.67
N LYS A 50 14.74 -1.21 -0.76
CA LYS A 50 15.32 -2.03 -1.85
C LYS A 50 14.83 -3.48 -1.85
N THR A 51 14.58 -4.04 -0.67
CA THR A 51 14.25 -5.46 -0.51
C THR A 51 12.81 -5.69 -0.08
N LEU A 52 12.31 -4.87 0.85
CA LEU A 52 10.97 -4.99 1.42
C LEU A 52 10.21 -3.67 1.30
N ALA A 53 8.90 -3.79 1.06
CA ALA A 53 7.92 -2.73 1.15
C ALA A 53 6.91 -3.08 2.25
N PHE A 54 6.60 -2.10 3.10
CA PHE A 54 5.64 -2.24 4.20
C PHE A 54 4.46 -1.33 3.93
N THR A 55 3.26 -1.87 4.06
CA THR A 55 2.02 -1.13 3.84
C THR A 55 1.05 -1.34 4.99
N SER A 56 0.27 -0.31 5.29
CA SER A 56 -0.80 -0.33 6.29
C SER A 56 -2.12 0.04 5.63
N ILE A 57 -3.22 -0.53 6.10
CA ILE A 57 -4.56 -0.28 5.56
C ILE A 57 -5.58 -0.12 6.68
N ASN A 58 -6.45 0.87 6.52
CA ASN A 58 -7.62 1.10 7.37
C ASN A 58 -8.90 1.00 6.54
N PHE A 59 -9.88 0.28 7.06
CA PHE A 59 -11.23 0.21 6.51
C PHE A 59 -12.19 0.98 7.41
N SER A 60 -12.93 1.91 6.81
CA SER A 60 -13.94 2.71 7.49
C SER A 60 -15.32 2.55 6.86
N ASN A 61 -16.36 2.61 7.68
CA ASN A 61 -17.74 2.61 7.21
C ASN A 61 -18.16 4.00 6.71
N SER A 62 -19.41 4.16 6.29
CA SER A 62 -19.96 5.44 5.79
C SER A 62 -19.97 6.57 6.82
N LYS A 63 -19.82 6.26 8.11
CA LYS A 63 -19.69 7.24 9.21
C LYS A 63 -18.23 7.60 9.50
N GLY A 64 -17.27 6.99 8.79
CA GLY A 64 -15.84 7.18 9.03
C GLY A 64 -15.29 6.34 10.19
N GLU A 65 -16.07 5.43 10.77
CA GLU A 65 -15.63 4.59 11.88
C GLU A 65 -14.78 3.42 11.35
N ILE A 66 -13.60 3.19 11.93
CA ILE A 66 -12.74 2.08 11.53
C ILE A 66 -13.33 0.76 12.04
N PHE A 67 -13.63 -0.15 11.11
CA PHE A 67 -14.16 -1.48 11.45
C PHE A 67 -13.14 -2.61 11.22
N ALA A 68 -12.10 -2.36 10.43
CA ALA A 68 -11.00 -3.28 10.23
C ALA A 68 -9.71 -2.52 9.90
N ARG A 69 -8.58 -3.13 10.23
CA ARG A 69 -7.24 -2.64 9.88
C ARG A 69 -6.31 -3.80 9.55
N GLY A 70 -5.22 -3.55 8.87
CA GLY A 70 -4.24 -4.59 8.59
C GLY A 70 -2.93 -4.02 8.07
N SER A 71 -2.01 -4.92 7.76
CA SER A 71 -0.79 -4.59 7.03
C SER A 71 -0.40 -5.70 6.07
N HIS A 72 0.41 -5.32 5.08
CA HIS A 72 0.95 -6.22 4.07
C HIS A 72 2.41 -5.86 3.81
N THR A 73 3.29 -6.83 4.01
CA THR A 73 4.71 -6.73 3.70
C THR A 73 5.00 -7.50 2.42
N LYS A 74 5.70 -6.85 1.48
CA LYS A 74 6.08 -7.43 0.19
C LYS A 74 7.59 -7.44 0.01
N TYR A 75 8.10 -8.52 -0.57
CA TYR A 75 9.46 -8.60 -1.09
C TYR A 75 9.51 -8.04 -2.52
N VAL A 76 10.29 -6.98 -2.69
CA VAL A 76 10.32 -6.17 -3.90
C VAL A 76 11.67 -6.21 -4.62
N ALA A 77 12.67 -6.92 -4.11
CA ALA A 77 14.03 -6.89 -4.69
C ALA A 77 14.09 -7.28 -6.18
N LEU A 78 13.33 -8.31 -6.58
CA LEU A 78 13.26 -8.74 -7.97
C LEU A 78 12.39 -7.82 -8.83
N ALA A 79 11.38 -7.22 -8.21
CA ALA A 79 10.42 -6.34 -8.86
C ALA A 79 11.06 -5.06 -9.42
N TRP A 80 12.15 -4.58 -8.81
CA TRP A 80 12.93 -3.45 -9.33
C TRP A 80 13.46 -3.64 -10.76
N LYS A 81 13.59 -4.89 -11.23
CA LYS A 81 14.11 -5.20 -12.56
C LYS A 81 13.06 -5.06 -13.67
N ASP A 82 11.79 -4.83 -13.33
CA ASP A 82 10.74 -4.69 -14.33
C ASP A 82 10.96 -3.42 -15.17
N PRO A 83 10.99 -3.52 -16.51
CA PRO A 83 11.27 -2.39 -17.38
C PRO A 83 10.16 -1.32 -17.39
N ASN A 84 8.97 -1.63 -16.86
CA ASN A 84 7.85 -0.69 -16.79
C ASN A 84 7.83 0.11 -15.48
N ASN A 85 8.83 -0.05 -14.61
CA ASN A 85 8.92 0.72 -13.38
C ASN A 85 9.22 2.20 -13.68
N ILE A 86 8.46 3.09 -13.03
CA ILE A 86 8.57 4.56 -13.13
C ILE A 86 8.86 5.20 -11.77
N VAL A 87 9.49 4.45 -10.84
CA VAL A 87 9.75 4.89 -9.47
C VAL A 87 10.54 6.21 -9.41
N GLU A 88 11.49 6.40 -10.34
CA GLU A 88 12.30 7.62 -10.42
C GLU A 88 11.48 8.85 -10.85
N GLU A 89 10.44 8.66 -11.67
CA GLU A 89 9.57 9.75 -12.13
C GLU A 89 8.64 10.25 -11.02
N LEU A 90 8.24 9.36 -10.11
CA LEU A 90 7.35 9.66 -8.98
C LEU A 90 8.10 9.99 -7.68
N SER A 91 9.43 9.89 -7.69
CA SER A 91 10.25 10.27 -6.54
C SER A 91 10.31 11.79 -6.43
N PRO A 92 10.21 12.37 -5.22
CA PRO A 92 10.36 13.82 -5.05
C PRO A 92 11.74 14.22 -5.59
N LYS A 93 11.77 15.11 -6.58
CA LYS A 93 13.05 15.68 -7.04
C LYS A 93 13.72 16.34 -5.84
N SER A 94 14.94 15.94 -5.53
CA SER A 94 15.75 16.63 -4.53
C SER A 94 15.81 18.09 -4.93
N SER A 95 15.21 18.97 -4.12
CA SER A 95 15.36 20.41 -4.28
C SER A 95 16.86 20.69 -4.28
N GLU A 96 17.39 21.24 -5.38
CA GLU A 96 18.76 21.69 -5.47
C GLU A 96 19.09 22.50 -4.21
N LYS A 97 20.11 22.07 -3.46
CA LYS A 97 20.69 22.91 -2.41
C LYS A 97 21.18 24.15 -3.13
N LYS A 98 20.49 25.28 -2.94
CA LYS A 98 21.05 26.58 -3.28
C LYS A 98 22.24 26.79 -2.35
N ASP A 99 23.43 26.80 -2.95
CA ASP A 99 24.70 27.17 -2.33
C ASP A 99 24.67 28.62 -1.81
#